data_AF-A0A9P0B1Q1-F1
#
_entry.id   AF-A0A9P0B1Q1-F1
#
_cell.length_a   1.000
_cell.length_b   1.000
_cell.length_c   1.000
_cell.angle_alpha   90.00
_cell.angle_beta   90.00
_cell.angle_gamma   90.00
#
_symmetry.space_group_name_H-M   'P 1'
#
loop_
_entity.id
_entity.type
_entity.pdbx_description
1 polymer ?
#
loop_
_entity_poly.entity_id
_entity_poly.type
_entity_poly.pdbx_seq_one_letter_code
_entity_poly.pdbx_strand_id
1 'polypeptide(L)'
;MRLTNLLFSRVGKYSKDYSNLPDSYIKRAMEQVYWKNPKGPQYRPNAVVQRKKFHFDTERPWSAQFRQENSPNRHHKKIFVEPIKEWSFFRGDRVEVLVGKDKGKQGIVKQIIQERNWVLVEGLNCELKKLGDDKEFAGVYVQSEKPLLVTSEVSLVDPSDFATTGFEWRFTESGERVRVSTRTGRIIPTPPSAEETIDYKTKSTYKEQPKDTVADDVTEVTFEPRLATFEMDLMDKMGIKEDRVPPKSFWY
;
A
#
# COMPACT_ATOMS: atom_id res chain seq x y z
N MET A 1 7.69 17.09 11.26
CA MET A 1 8.65 16.02 10.92
C MET A 1 7.96 14.66 11.00
N ARG A 2 7.75 13.97 9.86
CA ARG A 2 7.34 12.54 9.84
C ARG A 2 8.11 11.79 8.74
N LEU A 3 9.43 11.91 8.73
CA LEU A 3 10.29 11.08 7.89
C LEU A 3 10.25 9.60 8.33
N THR A 4 9.83 9.33 9.56
CA THR A 4 9.88 8.00 10.18
C THR A 4 8.87 7.00 9.59
N ASN A 5 7.61 7.38 9.36
CA ASN A 5 6.61 6.42 8.87
C ASN A 5 6.90 5.92 7.44
N LEU A 6 7.46 6.77 6.57
CA LEU A 6 7.91 6.39 5.22
C LEU A 6 9.14 5.44 5.26
N LEU A 7 9.98 5.54 6.29
CA LEU A 7 11.19 4.73 6.43
C LEU A 7 10.93 3.35 7.06
N PHE A 8 9.85 3.18 7.83
CA PHE A 8 9.59 1.94 8.57
C PHE A 8 8.54 1.02 7.92
N SER A 9 7.66 1.52 7.05
CA SER A 9 6.75 0.67 6.29
C SER A 9 7.50 -0.03 5.15
N ARG A 10 7.50 -1.36 5.15
CA ARG A 10 8.16 -2.16 4.08
C ARG A 10 7.51 -1.99 2.71
N VAL A 11 6.22 -1.63 2.70
CA VAL A 11 5.39 -1.45 1.51
C VAL A 11 4.85 -0.02 1.56
N GLY A 12 4.91 0.68 0.43
CA GLY A 12 4.40 2.03 0.28
C GLY A 12 2.88 2.08 0.45
N LYS A 13 2.39 3.18 1.01
CA LYS A 13 0.97 3.47 1.19
C LYS A 13 0.14 3.21 -0.10
N TYR A 14 0.47 3.88 -1.20
CA TYR A 14 -0.27 3.74 -2.46
C TYR A 14 0.03 2.42 -3.20
N SER A 15 1.03 1.64 -2.76
CA SER A 15 1.21 0.27 -3.25
C SER A 15 0.18 -0.71 -2.66
N LYS A 16 -0.44 -0.38 -1.52
CA LYS A 16 -1.38 -1.25 -0.79
C LYS A 16 -2.81 -0.72 -0.64
N ASP A 17 -3.00 0.60 -0.51
CA ASP A 17 -4.29 1.21 -0.13
C ASP A 17 -5.44 0.78 -1.05
N TYR A 18 -5.16 0.70 -2.35
CA TYR A 18 -6.10 0.28 -3.38
C TYR A 18 -6.65 -1.14 -3.24
N SER A 19 -5.94 -2.01 -2.52
CA SER A 19 -6.38 -3.39 -2.30
C SER A 19 -7.16 -3.57 -1.01
N ASN A 20 -7.26 -2.52 -0.18
CA ASN A 20 -7.95 -2.50 1.10
C ASN A 20 -7.59 -3.68 2.03
N LEU A 21 -6.34 -4.14 1.96
CA LEU A 21 -5.87 -5.25 2.79
C LEU A 21 -5.30 -4.72 4.12
N PRO A 22 -5.59 -5.37 5.26
CA PRO A 22 -4.99 -5.00 6.53
C PRO A 22 -3.46 -5.12 6.51
N ASP A 23 -2.77 -4.20 7.17
CA ASP A 23 -1.30 -4.21 7.27
C ASP A 23 -0.75 -5.50 7.89
N SER A 24 -1.50 -6.08 8.83
CA SER A 24 -1.19 -7.38 9.43
C SER A 24 -1.22 -8.52 8.40
N TYR A 25 -2.20 -8.49 7.49
CA TYR A 25 -2.32 -9.47 6.40
C TYR A 25 -1.13 -9.36 5.45
N ILE A 26 -0.82 -8.15 4.97
CA ILE A 26 0.31 -7.92 4.05
C ILE A 26 1.62 -8.35 4.69
N LYS A 27 1.85 -7.95 5.95
CA LYS A 27 3.04 -8.34 6.70
C LYS A 27 3.19 -9.85 6.80
N ARG A 28 2.11 -10.56 7.12
CA ARG A 28 2.07 -12.04 7.20
C ARG A 28 2.27 -12.68 5.83
N ALA A 29 1.67 -12.14 4.77
CA ALA A 29 1.79 -12.68 3.43
C ALA A 29 3.22 -12.59 2.86
N MET A 30 3.94 -11.52 3.20
CA MET A 30 5.34 -11.30 2.87
C MET A 30 6.32 -12.01 3.81
N GLU A 31 5.87 -12.48 4.97
CA GLU A 31 6.76 -13.01 6.01
C GLU A 31 7.50 -14.25 5.51
N GLN A 32 8.82 -14.16 5.42
CA GLN A 32 9.70 -15.28 5.10
C GLN A 32 10.66 -15.50 6.25
N VAL A 33 10.34 -16.48 7.09
CA VAL A 33 11.15 -16.83 8.26
C VAL A 33 12.01 -18.05 7.95
N TYR A 34 13.31 -17.88 8.07
CA TYR A 34 14.30 -18.95 7.89
C TYR A 34 14.48 -19.77 9.16
N TRP A 35 14.42 -19.09 10.32
CA TRP A 35 14.56 -19.72 11.62
C TRP A 35 13.72 -18.99 12.66
N LYS A 36 13.04 -19.77 13.51
CA LYS A 36 12.37 -19.27 14.72
C LYS A 36 13.04 -19.93 15.91
N ASN A 37 13.37 -19.15 16.93
CA ASN A 37 13.82 -19.72 18.18
C ASN A 37 12.75 -20.68 18.74
N PRO A 38 13.17 -21.82 19.31
CA PRO A 38 12.25 -22.71 20.00
C PRO A 38 11.63 -22.00 21.21
N LYS A 39 10.46 -22.47 21.64
CA LYS A 39 9.80 -21.96 22.83
C LYS A 39 10.52 -22.49 24.06
N GLY A 40 11.06 -21.61 24.90
CA GLY A 40 11.66 -22.00 26.17
C GLY A 40 12.20 -20.78 26.93
N PRO A 41 12.35 -20.87 28.26
CA PRO A 41 12.81 -19.76 29.09
C PRO A 41 14.25 -19.33 28.78
N GLN A 42 15.09 -20.23 28.22
CA GLN A 42 16.45 -19.89 27.80
C GLN A 42 16.50 -19.11 26.48
N TYR A 43 15.45 -19.19 25.66
CA TYR A 43 15.42 -18.58 24.35
C TYR A 43 14.71 -17.24 24.42
N ARG A 44 15.27 -16.23 23.75
CA ARG A 44 14.55 -14.97 23.56
C ARG A 44 13.24 -15.25 22.82
N PRO A 45 12.07 -14.97 23.44
CA PRO A 45 10.80 -15.24 22.79
C PRO A 45 10.70 -14.38 21.52
N ASN A 46 10.14 -14.96 20.46
CA ASN A 46 9.86 -14.28 19.19
C ASN A 46 11.11 -13.76 18.42
N ALA A 47 12.32 -14.16 18.81
CA ALA A 47 13.49 -13.92 17.99
C ALA A 47 13.43 -14.80 16.73
N VAL A 48 13.39 -14.14 15.58
CA VAL A 48 13.26 -14.79 14.27
C VAL A 48 14.33 -14.28 13.31
N VAL A 49 14.95 -15.21 12.58
CA VAL A 49 15.79 -14.89 11.42
C VAL A 49 14.89 -14.90 10.21
N GLN A 50 14.61 -13.71 9.68
CA GLN A 50 13.68 -13.52 8.56
C GLN A 50 14.30 -12.67 7.46
N ARG A 51 13.76 -12.80 6.25
CA ARG A 51 14.12 -11.92 5.13
C ARG A 51 13.72 -10.48 5.45
N LYS A 52 14.68 -9.56 5.34
CA LYS A 52 14.45 -8.12 5.56
C LYS A 52 14.36 -7.32 4.27
N LYS A 53 14.99 -7.81 3.19
CA LYS A 53 15.10 -7.11 1.90
C LYS A 53 14.37 -7.92 0.84
N PHE A 54 13.29 -7.36 0.31
CA PHE A 54 12.54 -7.95 -0.79
C PHE A 54 12.89 -7.22 -2.08
N HIS A 55 12.87 -7.96 -3.18
CA HIS A 55 12.89 -7.43 -4.53
C HIS A 55 11.45 -7.11 -4.91
N PHE A 56 11.16 -5.83 -5.07
CA PHE A 56 9.87 -5.37 -5.56
C PHE A 56 9.96 -5.27 -7.08
N ASP A 57 8.95 -5.80 -7.76
CA ASP A 57 8.80 -5.64 -9.21
C ASP A 57 7.35 -5.25 -9.52
N THR A 58 6.74 -5.75 -10.60
CA THR A 58 5.34 -5.42 -10.94
C THR A 58 4.32 -6.14 -10.06
N GLU A 59 4.71 -7.28 -9.50
CA GLU A 59 3.84 -8.14 -8.69
C GLU A 59 3.56 -7.57 -7.30
N ARG A 60 2.32 -7.76 -6.82
CA ARG A 60 1.92 -7.26 -5.49
C ARG A 60 2.60 -8.05 -4.36
N PRO A 61 2.99 -7.41 -3.24
CA PRO A 61 3.74 -8.09 -2.18
C PRO A 61 3.05 -9.31 -1.54
N TRP A 62 1.73 -9.39 -1.62
CA TRP A 62 0.94 -10.51 -1.10
C TRP A 62 0.58 -11.56 -2.17
N SER A 63 1.09 -11.46 -3.39
CA SER A 63 0.85 -12.44 -4.46
C SER A 63 1.78 -13.66 -4.35
N ALA A 64 1.37 -14.76 -4.99
CA ALA A 64 2.18 -15.97 -5.07
C ALA A 64 3.42 -15.76 -5.97
N GLN A 65 3.28 -14.99 -7.05
CA GLN A 65 4.36 -14.64 -7.98
C GLN A 65 5.46 -13.86 -7.25
N PHE A 66 5.09 -12.85 -6.46
CA PHE A 66 6.04 -12.09 -5.66
C PHE A 66 6.83 -12.99 -4.70
N ARG A 67 6.17 -13.97 -4.09
CA ARG A 67 6.82 -14.97 -3.23
C ARG A 67 7.81 -15.85 -4.00
N GLN A 68 7.46 -16.25 -5.22
CA GLN A 68 8.31 -17.07 -6.09
C GLN A 68 9.58 -16.31 -6.51
N GLU A 69 9.44 -15.06 -6.92
CA GLU A 69 10.55 -14.16 -7.29
C GLU A 69 11.49 -13.89 -6.10
N ASN A 70 10.92 -13.81 -4.91
CA ASN A 70 11.61 -13.62 -3.65
C ASN A 70 11.88 -14.92 -2.89
N SER A 71 11.97 -16.06 -3.58
CA SER A 71 12.26 -17.34 -2.92
C SER A 71 13.57 -17.28 -2.11
N PRO A 72 13.69 -18.04 -1.01
CA PRO A 72 14.85 -18.01 -0.11
C PRO A 72 16.22 -18.08 -0.81
N ASN A 73 16.32 -18.91 -1.85
CA ASN A 73 17.56 -19.15 -2.59
C ASN A 73 17.84 -18.10 -3.67
N ARG A 74 16.90 -17.16 -3.92
CA ARG A 74 17.07 -16.07 -4.88
C ARG A 74 17.65 -14.84 -4.19
N HIS A 75 18.87 -14.51 -4.58
CA HIS A 75 19.57 -13.31 -4.17
C HIS A 75 19.52 -12.27 -5.29
N HIS A 76 18.97 -11.11 -4.98
CA HIS A 76 18.90 -9.97 -5.88
C HIS A 76 19.89 -8.91 -5.44
N LYS A 77 20.52 -8.22 -6.41
CA LYS A 77 21.33 -7.04 -6.11
C LYS A 77 20.44 -5.96 -5.52
N LYS A 78 20.97 -5.18 -4.57
CA LYS A 78 20.24 -4.05 -4.00
C LYS A 78 20.03 -3.01 -5.09
N ILE A 79 18.78 -2.64 -5.32
CA ILE A 79 18.40 -1.53 -6.19
C ILE A 79 18.42 -0.25 -5.34
N PHE A 80 19.13 0.76 -5.82
CA PHE A 80 19.09 2.09 -5.22
C PHE A 80 17.98 2.88 -5.88
N VAL A 81 17.09 3.42 -5.06
CA VAL A 81 15.91 4.17 -5.50
C VAL A 81 16.02 5.56 -4.90
N GLU A 82 15.74 6.58 -5.71
CA GLU A 82 15.76 7.97 -5.28
C GLU A 82 14.68 8.20 -4.21
N PRO A 83 15.01 8.81 -3.06
CA PRO A 83 14.03 9.04 -2.02
C PRO A 83 13.07 10.15 -2.43
N ILE A 84 11.79 9.80 -2.64
CA ILE A 84 10.73 10.77 -2.87
C ILE A 84 10.14 11.18 -1.52
N LYS A 85 10.24 12.47 -1.19
CA LYS A 85 9.69 13.02 0.06
C LYS A 85 8.17 12.91 0.10
N GLU A 86 7.52 13.30 -1.00
CA GLU A 86 6.05 13.35 -1.11
C GLU A 86 5.61 12.76 -2.45
N TRP A 87 4.88 11.65 -2.36
CA TRP A 87 4.34 10.98 -3.54
C TRP A 87 3.19 11.78 -4.14
N SER A 88 3.20 11.97 -5.45
CA SER A 88 2.32 12.95 -6.12
C SER A 88 1.55 12.41 -7.32
N PHE A 89 1.64 11.11 -7.60
CA PHE A 89 0.91 10.42 -8.67
C PHE A 89 -0.11 9.46 -8.07
N PHE A 90 -1.36 9.49 -8.51
CA PHE A 90 -2.44 8.68 -7.99
C PHE A 90 -3.07 7.84 -9.11
N ARG A 91 -3.73 6.75 -8.74
CA ARG A 91 -4.44 5.92 -9.71
C ARG A 91 -5.53 6.76 -10.38
N GLY A 92 -5.54 6.77 -11.71
CA GLY A 92 -6.43 7.60 -12.50
C GLY A 92 -5.84 8.89 -13.01
N ASP A 93 -4.64 9.28 -12.55
CA ASP A 93 -4.02 10.49 -13.06
C ASP A 93 -3.74 10.34 -14.55
N ARG A 94 -4.01 11.42 -15.29
CA ARG A 94 -3.58 11.53 -16.68
C ARG A 94 -2.12 11.94 -16.71
N VAL A 95 -1.30 11.11 -17.33
CA VAL A 95 0.14 11.32 -17.48
C VAL A 95 0.54 11.22 -18.94
N GLU A 96 1.59 11.95 -19.29
CA GLU A 96 2.27 11.85 -20.59
C GLU A 96 3.60 11.14 -20.42
N VAL A 97 3.91 10.26 -21.36
CA VAL A 97 5.20 9.54 -21.40
C VAL A 97 6.25 10.40 -22.10
N LEU A 98 7.35 10.68 -21.41
CA LEU A 98 8.42 11.57 -21.90
C LEU A 98 9.50 10.83 -22.69
N VAL A 99 9.67 9.53 -22.46
CA VAL A 99 10.76 8.70 -22.98
C VAL A 99 10.25 7.34 -23.44
N GLY A 100 10.92 6.73 -24.42
CA GLY A 100 10.64 5.36 -24.87
C GLY A 100 9.75 5.28 -26.10
N LYS A 101 9.21 4.09 -26.37
CA LYS A 101 8.43 3.76 -27.58
C LYS A 101 7.16 4.60 -27.72
N ASP A 102 6.52 4.91 -26.60
CA ASP A 102 5.24 5.62 -26.54
C ASP A 102 5.39 7.10 -26.14
N LYS A 103 6.56 7.69 -26.41
CA LYS A 103 6.83 9.11 -26.12
C LYS A 103 5.77 10.04 -26.74
N GLY A 104 5.29 10.99 -25.95
CA GLY A 104 4.27 11.97 -26.32
C GLY A 104 2.83 11.46 -26.25
N LYS A 105 2.63 10.16 -25.99
CA LYS A 105 1.29 9.62 -25.75
C LYS A 105 0.88 9.85 -24.30
N GLN A 106 -0.42 10.07 -24.13
CA GLN A 106 -1.05 10.24 -22.82
C GLN A 106 -1.82 8.99 -22.44
N GLY A 107 -1.82 8.67 -21.16
CA GLY A 107 -2.56 7.54 -20.61
C GLY A 107 -2.92 7.76 -19.15
N ILE A 108 -3.64 6.80 -18.59
CA ILE A 108 -4.14 6.84 -17.21
C ILE A 108 -3.26 5.95 -16.34
N VAL A 109 -2.88 6.42 -15.16
CA VAL A 109 -2.13 5.61 -14.18
C VAL A 109 -3.01 4.48 -13.65
N LYS A 110 -2.65 3.23 -13.96
CA LYS A 110 -3.35 2.00 -13.56
C LYS A 110 -2.89 1.49 -12.20
N GLN A 111 -1.57 1.42 -12.02
CA GLN A 111 -0.95 0.86 -10.81
C GLN A 111 0.26 1.69 -10.38
N ILE A 112 0.43 1.81 -9.07
CA ILE A 112 1.55 2.49 -8.42
C ILE A 112 2.36 1.48 -7.61
N ILE A 113 3.69 1.61 -7.69
CA ILE A 113 4.68 0.80 -6.98
C ILE A 113 5.73 1.76 -6.40
N GLN A 114 5.47 2.23 -5.18
CA GLN A 114 6.29 3.27 -4.55
C GLN A 114 7.69 2.79 -4.19
N GLU A 115 7.88 1.49 -3.97
CA GLU A 115 9.15 0.89 -3.58
C GLU A 115 10.23 1.05 -4.66
N ARG A 116 9.81 1.28 -5.92
CA ARG A 116 10.69 1.51 -7.06
C ARG A 116 10.42 2.83 -7.79
N ASN A 117 9.59 3.70 -7.21
CA ASN A 117 9.13 4.94 -7.85
C ASN A 117 8.49 4.70 -9.22
N TRP A 118 7.71 3.63 -9.33
CA TRP A 118 7.14 3.19 -10.59
C TRP A 118 5.63 3.41 -10.67
N VAL A 119 5.18 3.68 -11.89
CA VAL A 119 3.77 3.67 -12.28
C VAL A 119 3.60 2.83 -13.54
N LEU A 120 2.49 2.11 -13.61
CA LEU A 120 2.05 1.46 -14.85
C LEU A 120 0.94 2.32 -15.44
N VAL A 121 1.08 2.64 -16.71
CA VAL A 121 0.14 3.48 -17.46
C VAL A 121 -0.65 2.58 -18.40
N GLU A 122 -1.97 2.72 -18.40
CA GLU A 122 -2.88 1.88 -19.17
C GLU A 122 -2.55 1.91 -20.68
N GLY A 123 -2.29 0.72 -21.26
CA GLY A 123 -2.05 0.55 -22.69
C GLY A 123 -0.74 1.17 -23.23
N LEU A 124 0.12 1.74 -22.38
CA LEU A 124 1.39 2.35 -22.77
C LEU A 124 2.58 1.57 -22.20
N ASN A 125 3.71 1.65 -22.92
CA ASN A 125 4.93 0.91 -22.60
C ASN A 125 4.68 -0.60 -22.48
N CYS A 126 3.90 -1.16 -23.41
CA CYS A 126 3.50 -2.57 -23.37
C CYS A 126 4.52 -3.50 -24.02
N GLU A 127 4.68 -4.69 -23.44
CA GLU A 127 5.31 -5.85 -24.08
C GLU A 127 4.28 -6.94 -24.37
N LEU A 128 4.54 -7.79 -25.36
CA LEU A 128 3.72 -8.98 -25.61
C LEU A 128 4.18 -10.12 -24.69
N LYS A 129 3.29 -10.58 -23.82
CA LYS A 129 3.51 -11.74 -22.94
C LYS A 129 2.60 -12.88 -23.36
N LYS A 130 3.17 -14.06 -23.54
CA LYS A 130 2.44 -15.29 -23.81
C LYS A 130 1.86 -15.85 -22.51
N LEU A 131 0.55 -16.09 -22.46
CA LEU A 131 -0.17 -16.61 -21.29
C LEU A 131 -0.82 -17.96 -21.59
N GLY A 132 -0.84 -18.82 -20.57
CA GLY A 132 -1.57 -20.10 -20.61
C GLY A 132 -0.95 -21.17 -21.50
N ASP A 133 0.33 -21.05 -21.87
CA ASP A 133 1.01 -22.04 -22.72
C ASP A 133 1.03 -23.42 -22.06
N ASP A 134 0.48 -24.42 -22.74
CA ASP A 134 0.45 -25.82 -22.32
C ASP A 134 0.63 -26.75 -23.53
N LYS A 135 0.81 -28.05 -23.30
CA LYS A 135 1.05 -29.04 -24.36
C LYS A 135 -0.04 -29.07 -25.44
N GLU A 136 -1.30 -28.83 -25.06
CA GLU A 136 -2.46 -28.86 -25.96
C GLU A 136 -2.87 -27.46 -26.44
N PHE A 137 -2.41 -26.40 -25.77
CA PHE A 137 -2.80 -25.03 -26.06
C PHE A 137 -1.59 -24.14 -26.27
N ALA A 138 -1.46 -23.61 -27.49
CA ALA A 138 -0.32 -22.79 -27.90
C ALA A 138 -0.22 -21.42 -27.18
N GLY A 139 -1.07 -21.12 -26.20
CA GLY A 139 -1.09 -19.87 -25.44
C GLY A 139 -1.68 -18.67 -26.20
N VAL A 140 -2.03 -17.61 -25.46
CA VAL A 140 -2.49 -16.33 -26.03
C VAL A 140 -1.47 -15.24 -25.74
N TYR A 141 -1.16 -14.41 -26.74
CA TYR A 141 -0.36 -13.20 -26.53
C TYR A 141 -1.25 -12.08 -26.01
N VAL A 142 -0.88 -11.54 -24.84
CA VAL A 142 -1.56 -10.40 -24.22
C VAL A 142 -0.55 -9.27 -24.06
N GLN A 143 -1.00 -8.05 -24.28
CA GLN A 143 -0.19 -6.86 -24.00
C GLN A 143 -0.14 -6.65 -22.48
N SER A 144 1.07 -6.67 -21.92
CA SER A 144 1.33 -6.40 -20.51
C SER A 144 2.03 -5.06 -20.39
N GLU A 145 1.48 -4.15 -19.61
CA GLU A 145 2.10 -2.83 -19.38
C GLU A 145 3.39 -2.97 -18.56
N LYS A 146 4.41 -2.18 -18.89
CA LYS A 146 5.65 -2.09 -18.11
C LYS A 146 5.70 -0.83 -17.25
N PRO A 147 6.40 -0.90 -16.11
CA PRO A 147 6.55 0.24 -15.24
C PRO A 147 7.35 1.35 -15.92
N LEU A 148 6.98 2.59 -15.60
CA LEU A 148 7.69 3.82 -15.94
C LEU A 148 8.10 4.53 -14.65
N LEU A 149 9.28 5.17 -14.67
CA LEU A 149 9.81 5.90 -13.54
C LEU A 149 9.17 7.28 -13.41
N VAL A 150 8.61 7.58 -12.23
CA VAL A 150 7.87 8.85 -12.00
C VAL A 150 8.74 10.09 -11.99
N THR A 151 10.06 9.95 -11.78
CA THR A 151 10.96 11.11 -11.64
C THR A 151 11.44 11.66 -12.99
N SER A 152 11.45 10.85 -14.05
CA SER A 152 12.04 11.23 -15.35
C SER A 152 11.28 10.78 -16.59
N GLU A 153 10.46 9.73 -16.51
CA GLU A 153 9.85 9.11 -17.70
C GLU A 153 8.39 9.49 -17.90
N VAL A 154 7.73 10.02 -16.88
CA VAL A 154 6.34 10.47 -16.94
C VAL A 154 6.15 11.83 -16.29
N SER A 155 5.15 12.57 -16.78
CA SER A 155 4.76 13.85 -16.21
C SER A 155 3.24 13.99 -16.16
N LEU A 156 2.74 14.84 -15.26
CA LEU A 156 1.32 15.11 -15.14
C LEU A 156 0.85 15.98 -16.30
N VAL A 157 -0.37 15.72 -16.75
CA VAL A 157 -1.02 16.51 -17.79
C VAL A 157 -1.97 17.50 -17.13
N ASP A 158 -1.90 18.76 -17.57
CA ASP A 158 -2.84 19.79 -17.11
C ASP A 158 -4.24 19.51 -17.67
N PRO A 159 -5.29 19.48 -16.82
CA PRO A 159 -6.65 19.21 -17.30
C PRO A 159 -7.20 20.28 -18.25
N SER A 160 -6.56 21.43 -18.35
CA SER A 160 -7.12 22.60 -19.03
C SER A 160 -6.75 22.72 -20.49
N ASP A 161 -5.52 22.34 -20.82
CA ASP A 161 -4.98 22.41 -22.19
C ASP A 161 -4.34 21.10 -22.64
N PHE A 162 -4.39 20.06 -21.79
CA PHE A 162 -3.86 18.73 -22.06
C PHE A 162 -2.39 18.71 -22.45
N ALA A 163 -1.60 19.71 -22.06
CA ALA A 163 -0.16 19.68 -22.23
C ALA A 163 0.54 19.23 -20.94
N THR A 164 1.71 18.62 -21.09
CA THR A 164 2.59 18.23 -19.98
C THR A 164 2.92 19.42 -19.07
N THR A 165 2.90 19.20 -17.75
CA THR A 165 3.20 20.22 -16.74
C THR A 165 3.95 19.67 -15.53
N GLY A 166 4.82 20.51 -14.97
CA GLY A 166 5.27 20.33 -13.60
C GLY A 166 4.15 20.68 -12.62
N PHE A 167 4.29 20.23 -11.37
CA PHE A 167 3.34 20.52 -10.31
C PHE A 167 4.05 21.02 -9.06
N GLU A 168 3.32 21.80 -8.27
CA GLU A 168 3.68 22.19 -6.91
C GLU A 168 2.52 21.87 -5.97
N TRP A 169 2.84 21.45 -4.75
CA TRP A 169 1.83 21.33 -3.70
C TRP A 169 1.56 22.70 -3.10
N ARG A 170 0.28 23.11 -3.10
CA ARG A 170 -0.19 24.34 -2.45
C ARG A 170 -1.38 24.02 -1.55
N PHE A 171 -1.74 24.96 -0.70
CA PHE A 171 -2.96 24.91 0.10
C PHE A 171 -3.98 25.89 -0.47
N THR A 172 -5.23 25.47 -0.56
CA THR A 172 -6.35 26.35 -0.87
C THR A 172 -6.69 27.23 0.34
N GLU A 173 -7.55 28.23 0.13
CA GLU A 173 -8.08 29.07 1.22
C GLU A 173 -8.87 28.25 2.26
N SER A 174 -9.48 27.13 1.83
CA SER A 174 -10.15 26.16 2.72
C SER A 174 -9.17 25.31 3.55
N GLY A 175 -7.87 25.40 3.28
CA GLY A 175 -6.84 24.58 3.92
C GLY A 175 -6.65 23.19 3.29
N GLU A 176 -7.31 22.91 2.16
CA GLU A 176 -7.12 21.66 1.44
C GLU A 176 -5.81 21.67 0.67
N ARG A 177 -5.10 20.55 0.72
CA ARG A 177 -3.81 20.41 0.05
C ARG A 177 -4.02 19.91 -1.38
N VAL A 178 -3.65 20.72 -2.36
CA VAL A 178 -3.88 20.45 -3.78
C VAL A 178 -2.61 20.54 -4.61
N ARG A 179 -2.58 19.84 -5.74
CA ARG A 179 -1.52 19.96 -6.74
C ARG A 179 -1.88 21.10 -7.67
N VAL A 180 -0.93 21.98 -7.95
CA VAL A 180 -1.11 23.13 -8.85
C VAL A 180 -0.10 23.05 -9.99
N SER A 181 -0.59 23.15 -11.22
CA SER A 181 0.21 23.22 -12.44
C SER A 181 1.13 24.44 -12.39
N THR A 182 2.43 24.24 -12.55
CA THR A 182 3.39 25.36 -12.58
C THR A 182 3.25 26.21 -13.83
N ARG A 183 2.68 25.65 -14.91
CA ARG A 183 2.55 26.31 -16.20
C ARG A 183 1.30 27.21 -16.28
N THR A 184 0.14 26.70 -15.86
CA THR A 184 -1.13 27.45 -15.95
C THR A 184 -1.61 28.00 -14.62
N GLY A 185 -1.01 27.57 -13.50
CA GLY A 185 -1.48 27.91 -12.15
C GLY A 185 -2.78 27.22 -11.75
N ARG A 186 -3.32 26.31 -12.56
CA ARG A 186 -4.58 25.62 -12.26
C ARG A 186 -4.38 24.39 -11.40
N ILE A 187 -5.43 24.05 -10.66
CA ILE A 187 -5.43 22.89 -9.78
C ILE A 187 -5.53 21.61 -10.62
N ILE A 188 -4.64 20.66 -10.36
CA ILE A 188 -4.70 19.29 -10.87
C ILE A 188 -5.40 18.46 -9.79
N PRO A 189 -6.71 18.17 -9.94
CA PRO A 189 -7.46 17.47 -8.92
C PRO A 189 -6.93 16.04 -8.73
N THR A 190 -7.09 15.49 -7.54
CA THR A 190 -6.90 14.06 -7.34
C THR A 190 -8.10 13.34 -7.97
N PRO A 191 -7.87 12.37 -8.88
CA PRO A 191 -8.95 11.68 -9.58
C PRO A 191 -9.78 10.84 -8.59
N PRO A 192 -11.10 10.68 -8.78
CA PRO A 192 -11.94 9.86 -7.92
C PRO A 192 -11.47 8.40 -7.80
N SER A 193 -10.84 7.87 -8.85
CA SER A 193 -10.24 6.53 -8.87
C SER A 193 -9.06 6.36 -7.92
N ALA A 194 -8.53 7.44 -7.34
CA ALA A 194 -7.55 7.37 -6.28
C ALA A 194 -8.16 6.88 -4.95
N GLU A 195 -9.47 7.04 -4.77
CA GLU A 195 -10.21 6.59 -3.59
C GLU A 195 -10.87 5.22 -3.79
N GLU A 196 -10.90 4.71 -5.03
CA GLU A 196 -11.45 3.40 -5.35
C GLU A 196 -10.62 2.27 -4.72
N THR A 197 -11.34 1.33 -4.11
CA THR A 197 -10.76 0.11 -3.53
C THR A 197 -11.26 -1.11 -4.31
N ILE A 198 -10.73 -2.29 -3.99
CA ILE A 198 -11.23 -3.57 -4.52
C ILE A 198 -12.71 -3.78 -4.12
N ASP A 199 -13.11 -3.32 -2.94
CA ASP A 199 -14.43 -3.61 -2.39
C ASP A 199 -15.52 -2.70 -2.96
N TYR A 200 -15.20 -1.42 -3.22
CA TYR A 200 -16.15 -0.46 -3.74
C TYR A 200 -15.49 0.65 -4.56
N LYS A 201 -16.27 1.22 -5.48
CA LYS A 201 -15.85 2.39 -6.27
C LYS A 201 -15.97 3.69 -5.48
N THR A 202 -17.16 3.94 -4.94
CA THR A 202 -17.40 5.08 -4.04
C THR A 202 -17.96 4.57 -2.72
N LYS A 203 -17.68 5.28 -1.62
CA LYS A 203 -18.15 4.89 -0.29
C LYS A 203 -19.67 4.75 -0.23
N SER A 204 -20.40 5.59 -0.96
CA SER A 204 -21.86 5.55 -1.09
C SER A 204 -22.40 4.33 -1.82
N THR A 205 -21.59 3.68 -2.66
CA THR A 205 -22.00 2.45 -3.38
C THR A 205 -21.74 1.19 -2.55
N TYR A 206 -21.13 1.31 -1.36
CA TYR A 206 -20.89 0.16 -0.50
C TYR A 206 -22.22 -0.47 -0.06
N LYS A 207 -22.29 -1.79 -0.15
CA LYS A 207 -23.44 -2.57 0.32
C LYS A 207 -23.01 -3.37 1.54
N GLU A 208 -23.64 -3.08 2.66
CA GLU A 208 -23.41 -3.76 3.93
C GLU A 208 -23.61 -5.27 3.80
N GLN A 209 -22.66 -6.02 4.35
CA GLN A 209 -22.68 -7.46 4.41
C GLN A 209 -23.26 -7.93 5.75
N PRO A 210 -23.78 -9.18 5.84
CA PRO A 210 -24.35 -9.70 7.09
C PRO A 210 -23.39 -9.77 8.29
N LYS A 211 -22.08 -9.64 8.07
CA LYS A 211 -21.05 -9.65 9.13
C LYS A 211 -20.44 -8.26 9.37
N ASP A 212 -20.95 -7.24 8.72
CA ASP A 212 -20.48 -5.87 8.90
C ASP A 212 -21.21 -5.23 10.08
N THR A 213 -20.51 -4.36 10.80
CA THR A 213 -21.09 -3.54 11.86
C THR A 213 -21.83 -2.36 11.24
N VAL A 214 -23.04 -2.07 11.73
CA VAL A 214 -23.84 -0.93 11.28
C VAL A 214 -23.21 0.38 11.75
N ALA A 215 -23.36 1.45 10.96
CA ALA A 215 -22.80 2.75 11.29
C ALA A 215 -23.26 3.27 12.67
N ASP A 216 -24.55 3.08 12.99
CA ASP A 216 -25.14 3.51 14.25
C ASP A 216 -24.42 2.87 15.46
N ASP A 217 -24.21 1.54 15.43
CA ASP A 217 -23.50 0.79 16.47
C ASP A 217 -22.04 1.25 16.65
N VAL A 218 -21.38 1.67 15.57
CA VAL A 218 -19.98 2.13 15.60
C VAL A 218 -19.85 3.55 16.15
N THR A 219 -20.85 4.41 15.89
CA THR A 219 -20.85 5.79 16.38
C THR A 219 -21.28 5.92 17.84
N GLU A 220 -21.89 4.87 18.40
CA GLU A 220 -22.27 4.83 19.81
C GLU A 220 -21.04 4.93 20.72
N VAL A 221 -20.97 6.00 21.51
CA VAL A 221 -19.90 6.19 22.50
C VAL A 221 -20.21 5.36 23.74
N THR A 222 -19.71 4.13 23.75
CA THR A 222 -19.86 3.17 24.86
C THR A 222 -18.74 3.24 25.90
N PHE A 223 -17.67 3.99 25.61
CA PHE A 223 -16.51 4.10 26.51
C PHE A 223 -16.75 5.10 27.63
N GLU A 224 -16.73 4.61 28.87
CA GLU A 224 -16.74 5.43 30.08
C GLU A 224 -15.34 5.49 30.69
N PRO A 225 -14.73 6.67 30.87
CA PRO A 225 -13.42 6.78 31.49
C PRO A 225 -13.51 6.45 32.98
N ARG A 226 -12.86 5.36 33.39
CA ARG A 226 -12.79 4.90 34.80
C ARG A 226 -11.33 4.73 35.22
N LEU A 227 -11.06 4.85 36.52
CA LEU A 227 -9.75 4.56 37.12
C LEU A 227 -9.61 3.06 37.42
N ALA A 228 -9.89 2.22 36.41
CA ALA A 228 -9.79 0.77 36.48
C ALA A 228 -9.13 0.24 35.19
N THR A 229 -8.47 -0.91 35.26
CA THR A 229 -7.99 -1.58 34.04
C THR A 229 -9.16 -2.26 33.32
N PHE A 230 -8.95 -2.62 32.05
CA PHE A 230 -9.95 -3.37 31.27
C PHE A 230 -10.38 -4.66 31.96
N GLU A 231 -9.41 -5.39 32.54
CA GLU A 231 -9.66 -6.64 33.25
C GLU A 231 -10.46 -6.42 34.53
N MET A 232 -10.15 -5.37 35.30
CA MET A 232 -10.89 -5.02 36.52
C MET A 232 -12.34 -4.65 36.21
N ASP A 233 -12.56 -3.79 35.22
CA ASP A 233 -13.92 -3.39 34.79
C ASP A 233 -14.74 -4.60 34.30
N LEU A 234 -14.10 -5.53 33.60
CA LEU A 234 -14.73 -6.75 33.11
C LEU A 234 -15.05 -7.74 34.25
N MET A 235 -14.16 -7.87 35.23
CA MET A 235 -14.42 -8.65 36.44
C MET A 235 -15.62 -8.09 37.21
N ASP A 236 -15.66 -6.77 37.42
CA ASP A 236 -16.77 -6.09 38.10
C ASP A 236 -18.09 -6.29 37.35
N LYS A 237 -18.09 -6.11 36.02
CA LYS A 237 -19.27 -6.32 35.15
C LYS A 237 -19.76 -7.77 35.15
N MET A 238 -18.84 -8.73 35.14
CA MET A 238 -19.17 -10.16 35.16
C MET A 238 -19.44 -10.69 36.58
N GLY A 239 -19.28 -9.87 37.62
CA GLY A 239 -19.43 -10.27 39.02
C GLY A 239 -18.37 -11.27 39.49
N ILE A 240 -17.21 -11.32 38.82
CA ILE A 240 -16.11 -12.23 39.15
C ILE A 240 -15.37 -11.66 40.36
N LYS A 241 -15.31 -12.44 41.45
CA LYS A 241 -14.57 -12.09 42.66
C LYS A 241 -13.27 -12.90 42.72
N GLU A 242 -12.15 -12.23 42.93
CA GLU A 242 -10.85 -12.86 43.15
C GLU A 242 -10.38 -12.53 44.57
N ASP A 243 -10.59 -13.48 45.49
CA ASP A 243 -10.24 -13.31 46.90
C ASP A 243 -8.76 -13.66 47.17
N ARG A 244 -8.06 -14.26 46.20
CA ARG A 244 -6.64 -14.62 46.38
C ARG A 244 -5.76 -13.38 46.23
N VAL A 245 -4.86 -13.20 47.20
CA VAL A 245 -3.83 -12.16 47.13
C VAL A 245 -2.63 -12.71 46.34
N PRO A 246 -2.17 -12.02 45.28
CA PRO A 246 -0.98 -12.43 44.55
C PRO A 246 0.24 -12.49 45.49
N PRO A 247 1.01 -13.59 45.51
CA PRO A 247 2.21 -13.68 46.32
C PRO A 247 3.24 -12.66 45.84
N LYS A 248 4.05 -12.12 46.77
CA LYS A 248 5.14 -11.21 46.41
C LYS A 248 6.12 -11.92 45.47
N SER A 249 6.40 -11.30 44.33
CA SER A 249 7.40 -11.77 43.37
C SER A 249 8.56 -10.78 43.28
N PHE A 250 9.76 -11.30 43.04
CA PHE A 250 10.95 -10.48 42.80
C PHE A 250 11.18 -10.37 41.30
N TRP A 251 11.48 -9.17 40.82
CA TRP A 251 11.83 -8.88 39.44
C TRP A 251 13.27 -8.35 39.43
N TYR A 252 14.18 -9.07 38.77
CA TYR A 252 15.61 -8.74 38.66
C TYR A 252 16.07 -8.84 37.20
#